data_AF-A0A0D6M7W8-F1
#
_entry.id   AF-A0A0D6M7W8-F1
#
_cell.length_a   1.000
_cell.length_b   1.000
_cell.length_c   1.000
_cell.angle_alpha   90.00
_cell.angle_beta   90.00
_cell.angle_gamma   90.00
#
_symmetry.space_group_name_H-M   'P 1'
#
loop_
_entity.id
_entity.type
_entity.pdbx_description
1 polymer ?
#
loop_
_entity_poly.entity_id
_entity_poly.type
_entity_poly.pdbx_seq_one_letter_code
_entity_poly.pdbx_strand_id
1 'polypeptide(L)'
;MEGSMVLSLIQASNVTEADFPVFHHLREITGSLLIFHVRKLSTLSRIFPNLRIIGGQNLIQHFSLIIYQNEDLMDIGLSKLRLIRNGGVRVAENNKMCYSRYIDWKHLMAGPLNDILVDDAVEIGVGEGKICEFMTSLVYSYAAVILEVSLTSSFG
;
A
#
# COMPACT_ATOMS: atom_id res chain seq x y z
N MET A 1 5.90 -2.28 -16.05
CA MET A 1 4.71 -2.90 -16.63
C MET A 1 3.90 -1.79 -17.26
N GLU A 2 3.53 -1.97 -18.52
CA GLU A 2 2.62 -1.04 -19.19
C GLU A 2 1.18 -1.38 -18.78
N GLY A 3 0.41 -0.37 -18.40
CA GLY A 3 -0.98 -0.50 -18.00
C GLY A 3 -1.20 -0.67 -16.50
N SER A 4 -2.43 -1.05 -16.15
CA SER A 4 -2.89 -1.24 -14.78
C SER A 4 -2.71 -2.68 -14.32
N MET A 5 -2.52 -2.87 -13.03
CA MET A 5 -2.40 -4.18 -12.40
C MET A 5 -3.52 -4.37 -11.39
N VAL A 6 -4.21 -5.51 -11.47
CA VAL A 6 -5.30 -5.87 -10.57
C VAL A 6 -4.96 -7.21 -9.93
N LEU A 7 -4.90 -7.22 -8.59
CA LEU A 7 -4.82 -8.43 -7.79
C LEU A 7 -6.15 -8.60 -7.07
N SER A 8 -6.93 -9.62 -7.43
CA SER A 8 -8.24 -9.84 -6.85
C SER A 8 -8.62 -11.31 -6.66
N LEU A 9 -9.56 -11.57 -5.75
CA LEU A 9 -10.32 -12.83 -5.66
C LEU A 9 -9.48 -14.09 -5.47
N ILE A 10 -8.61 -14.12 -4.44
CA ILE A 10 -7.91 -15.33 -4.03
C ILE A 10 -8.59 -15.88 -2.76
N GLN A 11 -9.56 -16.77 -2.96
CA GLN A 11 -10.40 -17.34 -1.89
C GLN A 11 -10.18 -18.84 -1.66
N ALA A 12 -9.30 -19.49 -2.42
CA ALA A 12 -9.09 -20.93 -2.30
C ALA A 12 -8.48 -21.28 -0.93
N SER A 13 -9.10 -22.23 -0.23
CA SER A 13 -8.71 -22.65 1.13
C SER A 13 -7.28 -23.21 1.21
N ASN A 14 -6.77 -23.71 0.08
CA ASN A 14 -5.46 -24.35 -0.01
C ASN A 14 -4.36 -23.38 -0.47
N VAL A 15 -4.72 -22.13 -0.79
CA VAL A 15 -3.75 -21.10 -1.15
C VAL A 15 -3.11 -20.58 0.11
N THR A 16 -1.80 -20.71 0.16
CA THR A 16 -0.95 -20.10 1.16
C THR A 16 -0.42 -18.78 0.61
N GLU A 17 0.17 -17.98 1.49
CA GLU A 17 0.88 -16.79 1.02
C GLU A 17 1.93 -17.17 -0.04
N ALA A 18 2.58 -18.34 0.07
CA ALA A 18 3.65 -18.84 -0.81
C ALA A 18 3.27 -18.86 -2.30
N ASP A 19 1.98 -19.00 -2.59
CA ASP A 19 1.47 -19.18 -3.95
C ASP A 19 1.25 -17.87 -4.70
N PHE A 20 1.34 -16.72 -4.01
CA PHE A 20 1.23 -15.41 -4.66
C PHE A 20 2.43 -15.13 -5.58
N PRO A 21 2.18 -14.59 -6.78
CA PRO A 21 3.25 -14.27 -7.72
C PRO A 21 4.17 -13.19 -7.14
N VAL A 22 5.46 -13.30 -7.42
CA VAL A 22 6.46 -12.31 -6.99
C VAL A 22 7.07 -11.63 -8.21
N PHE A 23 6.96 -10.31 -8.25
CA PHE A 23 7.47 -9.49 -9.35
C PHE A 23 8.81 -8.84 -8.96
N HIS A 24 9.87 -9.64 -8.91
CA HIS A 24 11.19 -9.19 -8.46
C HIS A 24 11.76 -7.99 -9.22
N HIS A 25 11.47 -7.87 -10.52
CA HIS A 25 12.02 -6.81 -11.37
C HIS A 25 11.03 -5.67 -11.66
N LEU A 26 9.78 -5.78 -11.19
CA LEU A 26 8.79 -4.74 -11.43
C LEU A 26 9.12 -3.52 -10.57
N ARG A 27 9.47 -2.42 -11.25
CA ARG A 27 9.79 -1.13 -10.61
C ARG A 27 8.74 -0.05 -10.86
N GLU A 28 7.93 -0.24 -11.88
CA GLU A 28 6.98 0.76 -12.34
C GLU A 28 5.73 0.09 -12.90
N ILE A 29 4.57 0.60 -12.48
CA ILE A 29 3.26 0.33 -13.06
C ILE A 29 2.78 1.64 -13.68
N THR A 30 2.56 1.70 -14.99
CA THR A 30 2.22 2.98 -15.64
C THR A 30 0.76 3.40 -15.42
N GLY A 31 -0.14 2.45 -15.17
CA GLY A 31 -1.55 2.67 -14.83
C GLY A 31 -1.84 2.72 -13.32
N SER A 32 -2.96 2.12 -12.92
CA SER A 32 -3.36 1.93 -11.52
C SER A 32 -2.94 0.57 -10.97
N LEU A 33 -2.74 0.51 -9.65
CA LEU A 33 -2.64 -0.72 -8.87
C LEU A 33 -3.91 -0.89 -8.02
N LEU A 34 -4.63 -2.00 -8.21
CA LEU A 34 -5.82 -2.38 -7.44
C LEU A 34 -5.58 -3.70 -6.73
N ILE A 35 -5.71 -3.71 -5.40
CA ILE A 35 -5.69 -4.90 -4.55
C ILE A 35 -7.04 -5.03 -3.86
N PHE A 36 -7.80 -6.07 -4.21
CA PHE A 36 -9.20 -6.19 -3.82
C PHE A 36 -9.63 -7.62 -3.45
N HIS A 37 -10.26 -7.81 -2.29
CA HIS A 37 -10.72 -9.13 -1.83
C HIS A 37 -9.63 -10.21 -1.82
N VAL A 38 -8.41 -9.84 -1.42
CA VAL A 38 -7.31 -10.79 -1.23
C VAL A 38 -7.35 -11.34 0.20
N ARG A 39 -7.17 -12.66 0.33
CA ARG A 39 -6.98 -13.38 1.59
C ARG A 39 -5.59 -14.01 1.64
N LYS A 40 -5.13 -14.38 2.84
CA LYS A 40 -3.85 -15.07 3.07
C LYS A 40 -2.59 -14.33 2.63
N LEU A 41 -2.71 -13.04 2.34
CA LEU A 41 -1.60 -12.14 2.02
C LEU A 41 -1.45 -11.12 3.15
N SER A 42 -0.30 -11.14 3.84
CA SER A 42 -0.03 -10.27 4.97
C SER A 42 0.57 -8.91 4.57
N THR A 43 1.33 -8.89 3.47
CA THR A 43 2.05 -7.71 2.98
C THR A 43 2.23 -7.69 1.46
N LEU A 44 2.16 -6.51 0.82
CA LEU A 44 2.47 -6.39 -0.61
C LEU A 44 3.97 -6.36 -0.91
N SER A 45 4.83 -6.21 0.12
CA SER A 45 6.29 -6.22 -0.03
C SER A 45 6.78 -7.49 -0.72
N ARG A 46 6.08 -8.61 -0.50
CA ARG A 46 6.40 -9.89 -1.09
C ARG A 46 6.06 -9.96 -2.58
N ILE A 47 4.95 -9.37 -3.00
CA ILE A 47 4.52 -9.37 -4.41
C ILE A 47 5.29 -8.31 -5.20
N PHE A 48 5.50 -7.14 -4.60
CA PHE A 48 6.07 -5.96 -5.23
C PHE A 48 7.33 -5.43 -4.49
N PRO A 49 8.37 -6.26 -4.30
CA PRO A 49 9.53 -5.90 -3.46
C PRO A 49 10.36 -4.73 -3.98
N ASN A 50 10.17 -4.37 -5.26
CA ASN A 50 10.95 -3.35 -5.95
C ASN A 50 10.11 -2.27 -6.63
N LEU A 51 8.80 -2.21 -6.36
CA LEU A 51 7.93 -1.18 -6.93
C LEU A 51 8.32 0.19 -6.39
N ARG A 52 8.54 1.14 -7.31
CA ARG A 52 8.98 2.51 -7.02
C ARG A 52 8.02 3.57 -7.52
N ILE A 53 7.34 3.29 -8.63
CA ILE A 53 6.53 4.27 -9.34
C ILE A 53 5.15 3.70 -9.69
N ILE A 54 4.11 4.47 -9.40
CA ILE A 54 2.76 4.29 -9.93
C ILE A 54 2.46 5.48 -10.85
N GLY A 55 2.19 5.21 -12.11
CA GLY A 55 2.09 6.22 -13.16
C GLY A 55 0.72 6.91 -13.23
N GLY A 56 -0.37 6.21 -12.93
CA GLY A 56 -1.72 6.80 -12.95
C GLY A 56 -2.16 7.33 -14.32
N GLN A 57 -1.69 6.72 -15.41
CA GLN A 57 -2.16 7.05 -16.77
C GLN A 57 -3.62 6.63 -16.99
N ASN A 58 -4.01 5.53 -16.37
CA ASN A 58 -5.40 5.04 -16.32
C ASN A 58 -5.80 5.03 -14.85
N LEU A 59 -6.85 5.77 -14.48
CA LEU A 59 -7.33 5.88 -13.10
C LEU A 59 -8.59 5.04 -12.90
N ILE A 60 -8.78 4.54 -11.69
CA ILE A 60 -10.00 3.84 -11.28
C ILE A 60 -10.71 4.72 -10.26
N GLN A 61 -11.87 5.29 -10.63
CA GLN A 61 -12.61 6.23 -9.77
C GLN A 61 -11.72 7.38 -9.23
N HIS A 62 -10.81 7.91 -10.04
CA HIS A 62 -9.80 8.94 -9.70
C HIS A 62 -8.58 8.46 -8.88
N PHE A 63 -8.52 7.18 -8.50
CA PHE A 63 -7.41 6.60 -7.74
C PHE A 63 -6.43 5.83 -8.64
N SER A 64 -5.15 5.93 -8.32
CA SER A 64 -4.08 5.14 -8.94
C SER A 64 -3.53 4.05 -8.04
N LEU A 65 -3.73 4.17 -6.72
CA LEU A 65 -3.48 3.11 -5.75
C LEU A 65 -4.76 2.83 -4.97
N ILE A 66 -5.26 1.60 -5.07
CA ILE A 66 -6.45 1.15 -4.34
C ILE A 66 -6.14 -0.16 -3.62
N ILE A 67 -6.28 -0.15 -2.30
CA ILE A 67 -6.15 -1.32 -1.44
C ILE A 67 -7.44 -1.42 -0.63
N TYR A 68 -8.32 -2.34 -1.01
CA TYR A 68 -9.70 -2.34 -0.54
C TYR A 68 -10.20 -3.74 -0.16
N GLN A 69 -10.90 -3.86 0.97
CA GLN A 69 -11.58 -5.10 1.38
C GLN A 69 -10.67 -6.35 1.46
N ASN A 70 -9.42 -6.19 1.92
CA ASN A 70 -8.50 -7.30 2.14
C ASN A 70 -8.54 -7.79 3.59
N GLU A 71 -8.77 -9.09 3.80
CA GLU A 71 -9.08 -9.65 5.12
C GLU A 71 -7.84 -9.90 5.98
N ASP A 72 -6.75 -10.32 5.34
CA ASP A 72 -5.51 -10.75 6.02
C ASP A 72 -4.36 -9.76 5.87
N LEU A 73 -4.55 -8.68 5.09
CA LEU A 73 -3.52 -7.69 4.81
C LEU A 73 -3.29 -6.80 6.03
N MET A 74 -2.08 -6.87 6.60
CA MET A 74 -1.70 -6.15 7.82
C MET A 74 -0.86 -4.92 7.53
N ASP A 75 -0.02 -5.00 6.50
CA ASP A 75 0.91 -3.94 6.10
C ASP A 75 0.88 -3.74 4.58
N ILE A 76 0.98 -2.50 4.13
CA ILE A 76 1.12 -2.18 2.70
C ILE A 76 2.48 -2.68 2.21
N GLY A 77 3.56 -2.49 2.96
CA GLY A 77 4.88 -3.07 2.64
C GLY A 77 5.56 -2.53 1.37
N LEU A 78 5.03 -1.47 0.75
CA LEU A 78 5.63 -0.86 -0.46
C LEU A 78 6.76 0.12 -0.09
N SER A 79 7.76 -0.36 0.64
CA SER A 79 8.84 0.47 1.22
C SER A 79 9.72 1.21 0.22
N LYS A 80 9.74 0.76 -1.05
CA LYS A 80 10.49 1.41 -2.13
C LYS A 80 9.64 2.33 -2.99
N LEU A 81 8.35 2.46 -2.70
CA LEU A 81 7.48 3.41 -3.41
C LEU A 81 7.98 4.82 -3.14
N ARG A 82 8.31 5.55 -4.21
CA ARG A 82 8.82 6.92 -4.14
C ARG A 82 7.90 7.93 -4.83
N LEU A 83 7.09 7.47 -5.78
CA LEU A 83 6.31 8.38 -6.61
C LEU A 83 4.99 7.77 -7.09
N ILE A 84 3.92 8.52 -6.89
CA ILE A 84 2.61 8.37 -7.52
C ILE A 84 2.43 9.60 -8.42
N ARG A 85 2.58 9.41 -9.73
CA ARG A 85 2.62 10.53 -10.70
C ARG A 85 1.27 11.21 -10.85
N ASN A 86 0.18 10.45 -10.78
CA ASN A 86 -1.18 10.95 -10.97
C ASN A 86 -2.20 10.04 -10.27
N GLY A 87 -3.31 10.62 -9.83
CA GLY A 87 -4.40 9.91 -9.15
C GLY A 87 -4.20 9.82 -7.65
N GLY A 88 -5.33 9.67 -6.94
CA GLY A 88 -5.37 9.56 -5.49
C GLY A 88 -4.97 8.18 -4.95
N VAL A 89 -4.94 8.10 -3.63
CA VAL A 89 -4.73 6.86 -2.85
C VAL A 89 -6.01 6.51 -2.08
N ARG A 90 -6.48 5.27 -2.22
CA ARG A 90 -7.57 4.71 -1.43
C ARG A 90 -7.12 3.46 -0.69
N VAL A 91 -7.15 3.50 0.63
CA VAL A 91 -6.89 2.37 1.52
C VAL A 91 -8.06 2.28 2.48
N ALA A 92 -8.98 1.33 2.30
CA ALA A 92 -10.18 1.26 3.13
C ALA A 92 -10.66 -0.18 3.31
N GLU A 93 -11.36 -0.44 4.41
CA GLU A 93 -11.98 -1.74 4.73
C GLU A 93 -10.98 -2.92 4.75
N ASN A 94 -9.72 -2.67 5.11
CA ASN A 94 -8.72 -3.72 5.31
C ASN A 94 -8.67 -4.08 6.79
N ASN A 95 -9.38 -5.16 7.19
CA ASN A 95 -9.73 -5.45 8.59
C ASN A 95 -8.56 -5.61 9.57
N LYS A 96 -7.36 -5.93 9.07
CA LYS A 96 -6.15 -6.11 9.88
C LYS A 96 -5.08 -5.07 9.61
N MET A 97 -5.35 -4.11 8.73
CA MET A 97 -4.37 -3.11 8.34
C MET A 97 -4.28 -2.02 9.40
N CYS A 98 -3.07 -1.83 9.89
CA CYS A 98 -2.72 -0.80 10.85
C CYS A 98 -1.70 0.15 10.22
N TYR A 99 -1.70 1.40 10.66
CA TYR A 99 -0.70 2.41 10.35
C TYR A 99 -0.69 3.01 8.94
N SER A 100 -1.62 2.66 8.06
CA SER A 100 -1.66 3.27 6.73
C SER A 100 -1.95 4.78 6.78
N ARG A 101 -2.56 5.26 7.88
CA ARG A 101 -2.77 6.69 8.16
C ARG A 101 -1.48 7.47 8.43
N TYR A 102 -0.41 6.81 8.87
CA TYR A 102 0.86 7.47 9.24
C TYR A 102 1.83 7.62 8.05
N ILE A 103 1.47 7.10 6.88
CA ILE A 103 2.24 7.28 5.66
C ILE A 103 1.98 8.70 5.13
N ASP A 104 3.06 9.45 4.84
CA ASP A 104 2.94 10.76 4.18
C ASP A 104 2.64 10.59 2.68
N TRP A 105 1.38 10.25 2.38
CA TRP A 105 0.90 10.08 1.02
C TRP A 105 1.07 11.35 0.18
N LYS A 106 0.97 12.53 0.79
CA LYS A 106 1.13 13.81 0.08
C LYS A 106 2.56 13.94 -0.45
N HIS A 107 3.56 13.51 0.30
CA HIS A 107 4.94 13.52 -0.16
C HIS A 107 5.20 12.55 -1.33
N LEU A 108 4.45 11.44 -1.40
CA LEU A 108 4.58 10.46 -2.48
C LEU A 108 3.86 10.87 -3.77
N MET A 109 2.91 11.81 -3.71
CA MET A 109 2.07 12.20 -4.84
C MET A 109 2.58 13.49 -5.51
N ALA A 110 2.65 13.48 -6.85
CA ALA A 110 3.06 14.66 -7.63
C ALA A 110 1.96 15.23 -8.54
N GLY A 111 0.87 14.50 -8.75
CA GLY A 111 -0.18 14.86 -9.70
C GLY A 111 -1.23 15.84 -9.15
N PRO A 112 -2.02 16.47 -10.03
CA PRO A 112 -3.09 17.39 -9.64
C PRO A 112 -4.26 16.67 -8.95
N LEU A 113 -4.47 15.39 -9.27
CA LEU A 113 -5.41 14.51 -8.57
C LEU A 113 -4.66 13.81 -7.45
N ASN A 114 -4.97 14.16 -6.21
CA ASN A 114 -4.26 13.71 -5.01
C ASN A 114 -5.20 13.42 -3.83
N ASP A 115 -6.41 12.95 -4.12
CA ASP A 115 -7.39 12.54 -3.10
C ASP A 115 -6.81 11.40 -2.24
N ILE A 116 -6.86 11.54 -0.92
CA ILE A 116 -6.40 10.53 0.03
C ILE A 116 -7.61 10.07 0.84
N LEU A 117 -8.00 8.81 0.65
CA LEU A 117 -9.05 8.15 1.43
C LEU A 117 -8.41 6.98 2.17
N VAL A 118 -8.10 7.15 3.44
CA VAL A 118 -7.40 6.15 4.24
C VAL A 118 -8.16 5.88 5.53
N ASP A 119 -8.71 4.67 5.63
CA ASP A 119 -9.42 4.15 6.78
C ASP A 119 -8.65 2.93 7.32
N ASP A 120 -7.97 3.12 8.46
CA ASP A 120 -7.30 2.04 9.18
C ASP A 120 -8.30 1.20 9.98
N ALA A 121 -7.90 -0.02 10.36
CA ALA A 121 -8.59 -0.76 11.41
C ALA A 121 -8.68 0.11 12.68
N VAL A 122 -9.84 0.09 13.35
CA VAL A 122 -10.11 0.98 14.49
C VAL A 122 -9.15 0.68 15.64
N GLU A 123 -8.39 1.68 16.09
CA GLU A 123 -7.70 1.65 17.37
C GLU A 123 -8.76 1.81 18.48
N ILE A 124 -9.34 0.70 18.97
CA ILE A 124 -10.23 0.78 20.14
C ILE A 124 -9.42 0.57 21.41
N GLY A 125 -9.21 1.67 22.14
CA GLY A 125 -9.00 1.60 23.58
C GLY A 125 -10.27 1.04 24.25
N VAL A 126 -10.11 -0.09 24.95
CA VAL A 126 -11.09 -0.69 25.88
C VAL A 126 -12.45 -1.03 25.26
N GLY A 127 -12.56 -2.23 24.68
CA GLY A 127 -13.85 -2.87 24.36
C GLY A 127 -13.85 -3.57 23.00
N GLU A 128 -13.54 -4.87 23.00
CA GLU A 128 -13.79 -5.84 21.92
C GLU A 128 -13.53 -5.40 20.45
N GLY A 129 -12.54 -4.53 20.21
CA GLY A 129 -11.98 -4.19 18.90
C GLY A 129 -10.59 -4.84 18.72
N LYS A 130 -10.38 -5.50 17.57
CA LYS A 130 -9.20 -6.34 17.28
C LYS A 130 -7.91 -5.54 16.97
N ILE A 131 -6.80 -6.25 17.11
CA ILE A 131 -5.45 -5.82 17.53
C ILE A 131 -4.64 -5.13 16.41
N CYS A 132 -4.31 -3.85 16.58
CA CYS A 132 -2.99 -3.34 16.20
C CYS A 132 -2.08 -3.58 17.42
N GLU A 133 -1.17 -4.55 17.38
CA GLU A 133 -0.17 -4.66 18.46
C GLU A 133 0.64 -3.37 18.47
N PHE A 134 0.87 -2.78 19.65
CA PHE A 134 1.82 -1.67 19.83
C PHE A 134 3.25 -2.15 19.48
N MET A 135 3.55 -2.39 18.22
CA MET A 135 4.90 -2.58 17.72
C MET A 135 5.54 -1.20 17.61
N THR A 136 6.00 -0.69 18.76
CA THR A 136 6.87 0.48 18.88
C THR A 136 8.11 0.39 17.98
N SER A 137 8.42 -0.79 17.40
CA SER A 137 9.49 -1.02 16.43
C SER A 137 9.18 -0.60 14.99
N LEU A 138 7.95 -0.73 14.49
CA LEU A 138 7.64 -0.47 13.07
C LEU A 138 7.45 1.02 12.76
N VAL A 139 7.05 1.81 13.76
CA VAL A 139 7.01 3.28 13.66
C VAL A 139 8.39 3.83 13.32
N TYR A 140 9.47 3.25 13.87
CA TYR A 140 10.84 3.64 13.53
C TYR A 140 11.24 3.25 12.11
N SER A 141 10.78 2.11 11.58
CA SER A 141 11.17 1.66 10.24
C SER A 141 10.53 2.53 9.15
N TYR A 142 9.24 2.85 9.26
CA TYR A 142 8.57 3.73 8.31
C TYR A 142 8.98 5.21 8.49
N ALA A 143 9.22 5.68 9.72
CA ALA A 143 9.83 6.99 9.95
C ALA A 143 11.27 7.10 9.36
N ALA A 144 12.05 6.01 9.39
CA ALA A 144 13.38 5.97 8.77
C ALA A 144 13.30 6.04 7.23
N VAL A 145 12.29 5.41 6.62
CA VAL A 145 12.04 5.54 5.16
C VAL A 145 11.68 6.98 4.79
N ILE A 146 11.01 7.74 5.67
CA ILE A 146 10.68 9.16 5.46
C ILE A 146 11.92 10.07 5.64
N LEU A 147 12.80 9.77 6.60
CA LEU A 147 14.02 10.56 6.84
C LEU A 147 15.06 10.47 5.71
N GLU A 148 15.21 9.31 5.04
CA GLU A 148 16.13 9.19 3.89
C GLU A 148 15.67 9.98 2.66
N VAL A 149 14.35 10.17 2.47
CA VAL A 149 13.83 10.93 1.31
C VAL A 149 14.02 12.43 1.51
N SER A 150 13.92 12.92 2.74
CA SER A 150 14.18 14.34 3.08
C SER A 150 15.66 14.73 2.92
N LEU A 151 16.60 13.81 3.17
CA LEU A 151 18.04 14.07 3.03
C LEU A 151 18.54 14.01 1.59
N THR A 152 17.81 13.38 0.68
CA THR A 152 18.18 13.29 -0.75
C THR A 152 17.55 14.40 -1.61
N SER A 153 16.61 15.19 -1.06
CA SER A 153 15.98 16.34 -1.72
C SER A 153 16.57 17.70 -1.31
N SER A 154 17.59 17.73 -0.45
CA SER A 154 18.27 18.94 0.05
C SER A 154 19.69 19.14 -0.50
N PHE A 155 20.11 18.35 -1.49
CA PHE A 155 21.29 18.63 -2.33
C PHE A 155 20.88 18.61 -3.81
N GLY A 156 20.45 19.77 -4.30
CA GLY A 156 20.14 20.05 -5.70
C GLY A 156 19.91 21.54 -5.88
#